data_AF-A0A2D8UDW2-F1
#
_entry.id   AF-A0A2D8UDW2-F1
#
_cell.length_a   1.000
_cell.length_b   1.000
_cell.length_c   1.000
_cell.angle_alpha   90.00
_cell.angle_beta   90.00
_cell.angle_gamma   90.00
#
_symmetry.space_group_name_H-M   'P 1'
#
loop_
_entity.id
_entity.type
_entity.pdbx_description
1 polymer ?
#
loop_
_entity_poly.entity_id
_entity_poly.type
_entity_poly.pdbx_seq_one_letter_code
_entity_poly.pdbx_strand_id
1 'polypeptide(L)'
;MIYPTIYVVMLEGALIYLLSIGDLSFKINEFWIGVFFASFAYALSARAVLQGNFFSTKTILSIAIVFRITMWLSYPSLSDDIYRYIWDGHVQLSGINPYMFPPNSNELLHIRNHVFPLVNHPEITTIYPPVSQIFFMFCALIGENVGILKALLLV
;
A
#
# COMPACT_ATOMS: atom_id res chain seq x y z
N MET A 1 6.60 -3.86 36.03
CA MET A 1 7.12 -3.50 34.69
C MET A 1 5.96 -3.51 33.73
N ILE A 2 5.44 -2.34 33.35
CA ILE A 2 4.45 -2.26 32.27
C ILE A 2 5.27 -2.41 30.98
N TYR A 3 5.22 -3.61 30.41
CA TYR A 3 5.97 -3.99 29.22
C TYR A 3 5.65 -3.06 28.03
N PRO A 4 6.52 -2.97 27.00
CA PRO A 4 6.24 -2.30 25.73
C PRO A 4 4.93 -2.76 25.04
N THR A 5 4.32 -3.85 25.53
CA THR A 5 3.02 -4.38 25.10
C THR A 5 1.91 -3.33 25.09
N ILE A 6 1.85 -2.40 26.04
CA ILE A 6 0.78 -1.38 26.06
C ILE A 6 0.84 -0.49 24.81
N TYR A 7 2.05 -0.14 24.37
CA TYR A 7 2.25 0.68 23.18
C TYR A 7 1.92 -0.09 21.90
N VAL A 8 2.20 -1.39 21.86
CA VAL A 8 1.79 -2.27 20.76
C VAL A 8 0.28 -2.32 20.64
N VAL A 9 -0.44 -2.49 21.75
CA VAL A 9 -1.91 -2.52 21.78
C VAL A 9 -2.49 -1.16 21.36
N MET A 10 -1.90 -0.05 21.81
CA MET A 10 -2.32 1.29 21.40
C MET A 10 -2.12 1.51 19.90
N LEU A 11 -0.98 1.05 19.36
CA LEU A 11 -0.69 1.17 17.93
C LEU A 11 -1.68 0.34 17.10
N GLU A 12 -1.89 -0.92 17.47
CA GLU A 12 -2.85 -1.78 16.80
C GLU A 12 -4.27 -1.24 16.89
N GLY A 13 -4.67 -0.73 18.06
CA GLY A 13 -5.97 -0.08 18.23
C GLY A 13 -6.17 1.12 17.30
N ALA A 14 -5.11 1.91 17.07
CA ALA A 14 -5.16 3.01 16.10
C ALA A 14 -5.26 2.51 14.65
N LEU A 15 -4.58 1.41 14.29
CA LEU A 15 -4.71 0.80 12.97
C LEU A 15 -6.10 0.19 12.75
N ILE A 16 -6.67 -0.47 13.75
CA ILE A 16 -8.04 -1.00 13.71
C ILE A 16 -9.06 0.15 13.57
N TYR A 17 -8.82 1.27 14.25
CA TYR A 17 -9.65 2.46 14.07
C TYR A 17 -9.56 3.01 12.64
N LEU A 18 -8.35 3.12 12.06
CA LEU A 18 -8.17 3.52 10.67
C LEU A 18 -8.86 2.53 9.70
N LEU A 19 -8.80 1.24 9.98
CA LEU A 19 -9.52 0.22 9.21
C LEU A 19 -11.04 0.40 9.32
N SER A 20 -11.57 0.72 10.51
CA SER A 20 -13.01 0.76 10.75
C SER A 20 -13.71 1.98 10.15
N ILE A 21 -12.98 3.07 9.88
CA ILE A 21 -13.55 4.28 9.27
C ILE A 21 -13.75 4.16 7.75
N GLY A 22 -13.22 3.11 7.11
CA GLY A 22 -13.45 2.79 5.71
C GLY A 22 -12.58 3.59 4.74
N ASP A 23 -13.20 4.33 3.81
CA ASP A 23 -12.50 5.12 2.82
C ASP A 23 -11.84 6.36 3.45
N LEU A 24 -10.52 6.30 3.62
CA LEU A 24 -9.71 7.29 4.31
C LEU A 24 -9.66 8.62 3.54
N SER A 25 -9.86 8.61 2.22
CA SER A 25 -9.79 9.82 1.39
C SER A 25 -10.90 10.82 1.71
N PHE A 26 -12.06 10.32 2.16
CA PHE A 26 -13.22 11.13 2.55
C PHE A 26 -13.29 11.44 4.05
N LYS A 27 -12.41 10.84 4.86
CA LYS A 27 -12.43 10.89 6.34
C LYS A 27 -11.16 11.52 6.90
N ILE A 28 -10.82 12.70 6.38
CA ILE A 28 -9.53 13.36 6.62
C ILE A 28 -9.26 13.61 8.11
N ASN A 29 -10.26 14.09 8.87
CA ASN A 29 -10.07 14.39 10.28
C ASN A 29 -9.84 13.11 11.10
N GLU A 30 -10.67 12.09 10.86
CA GLU A 30 -10.57 10.78 11.50
C GLU A 30 -9.25 10.10 11.13
N PHE A 31 -8.84 10.17 9.87
CA PHE A 31 -7.54 9.70 9.40
C PHE A 31 -6.39 10.32 10.20
N TRP A 32 -6.37 11.65 10.33
CA TRP A 32 -5.31 12.32 11.09
C TRP A 32 -5.32 12.00 12.58
N ILE A 33 -6.50 11.81 13.18
CA ILE A 33 -6.62 11.35 14.57
C ILE A 33 -6.00 9.96 14.72
N GLY A 34 -6.35 9.02 13.85
CA GLY A 34 -5.81 7.66 13.87
C GLY A 34 -4.29 7.64 13.67
N VAL A 35 -3.79 8.37 12.67
CA VAL A 35 -2.35 8.51 12.41
C VAL A 35 -1.61 9.15 13.58
N PHE A 36 -2.20 10.16 14.23
CA PHE A 36 -1.62 10.79 15.43
C PHE A 36 -1.43 9.76 16.55
N PHE A 37 -2.47 9.00 16.89
CA PHE A 37 -2.38 7.99 17.95
C PHE A 37 -1.43 6.85 17.60
N ALA A 38 -1.42 6.38 16.34
CA ALA A 38 -0.48 5.38 15.86
C ALA A 38 0.97 5.87 15.98
N SER A 39 1.23 7.10 15.53
CA SER A 39 2.57 7.73 15.59
C SER A 39 3.03 7.97 17.03
N PHE A 40 2.12 8.38 17.91
CA PHE A 40 2.42 8.57 19.33
C PHE A 40 2.76 7.25 20.01
N ALA A 41 1.98 6.19 19.78
CA ALA A 41 2.26 4.85 20.29
C ALA A 41 3.58 4.29 19.73
N TYR A 42 3.88 4.56 18.46
CA TYR A 42 5.17 4.21 17.85
C TYR A 42 6.35 4.93 18.53
N ALA A 43 6.23 6.24 18.78
CA ALA A 43 7.27 7.01 19.46
C ALA A 43 7.54 6.50 20.88
N LEU A 44 6.50 6.13 21.63
CA LEU A 44 6.63 5.49 22.95
C LEU A 44 7.29 4.11 22.86
N SER A 45 6.93 3.32 21.85
CA SER A 45 7.57 2.02 21.57
C SER A 45 9.06 2.18 21.28
N ALA A 46 9.42 3.14 20.42
CA ALA A 46 10.81 3.45 20.07
C ALA A 46 11.61 3.91 21.29
N ARG A 47 11.03 4.79 22.12
CA ARG A 47 11.64 5.22 23.39
C ARG A 47 11.88 4.03 24.33
N ALA A 48 10.92 3.12 24.46
CA ALA A 48 11.08 1.94 25.31
C ALA A 48 12.25 1.06 24.84
N VAL A 49 12.37 0.84 23.53
CA VAL A 49 13.51 0.10 22.93
C VAL A 49 14.84 0.78 23.25
N LEU A 50 14.93 2.10 23.11
CA LEU A 50 16.15 2.87 23.44
C LEU A 50 16.53 2.80 24.92
N GLN A 51 15.56 2.55 25.81
CA GLN A 51 15.78 2.37 27.25
C GLN A 51 16.12 0.91 27.62
N GLY A 52 16.33 0.04 26.64
CA GLY A 52 16.63 -1.38 26.85
C GLY A 52 15.40 -2.25 27.08
N ASN A 53 14.18 -1.70 26.94
CA ASN A 53 12.93 -2.45 27.05
C ASN A 53 12.45 -2.86 25.66
N PHE A 54 12.99 -3.95 25.13
CA PHE A 54 12.67 -4.44 23.79
C PHE A 54 12.18 -5.89 23.81
N PHE A 55 11.35 -6.22 22.81
CA PHE A 55 11.01 -7.61 22.52
C PHE A 55 12.09 -8.27 21.68
N SER A 56 12.12 -9.60 21.66
CA SER A 56 12.95 -10.34 20.70
C SER A 56 12.63 -9.94 19.26
N THR A 57 13.60 -10.03 18.36
CA THR A 57 13.41 -9.75 16.92
C THR A 57 12.25 -10.55 16.34
N LYS A 58 12.11 -11.83 16.73
CA LYS A 58 10.99 -12.69 16.30
C LYS A 58 9.64 -12.08 16.69
N THR A 59 9.51 -11.62 17.94
CA THR A 59 8.29 -10.99 18.44
C THR A 59 7.98 -9.68 17.70
N ILE A 60 8.99 -8.84 17.45
CA ILE A 60 8.82 -7.59 16.69
C ILE A 60 8.33 -7.89 15.28
N LEU A 61 8.92 -8.88 14.60
CA LEU A 61 8.49 -9.29 13.27
C LEU A 61 7.06 -9.84 13.27
N SER A 62 6.68 -10.65 14.26
CA SER A 62 5.31 -11.14 14.40
C SER A 62 4.31 -10.00 14.60
N ILE A 63 4.63 -9.02 15.46
CA ILE A 63 3.79 -7.82 15.67
C ILE A 63 3.67 -7.00 14.38
N ALA A 64 4.78 -6.79 13.66
CA ALA A 64 4.79 -6.07 12.40
C ALA A 64 3.94 -6.76 11.32
N ILE A 65 3.88 -8.10 11.32
CA ILE A 65 2.99 -8.86 10.42
C ILE A 65 1.53 -8.61 10.79
N VAL A 66 1.16 -8.61 12.07
CA VAL A 66 -0.20 -8.30 12.52
C VAL A 66 -0.63 -6.91 12.04
N PHE A 67 0.21 -5.90 12.27
CA PHE A 67 -0.06 -4.52 11.84
C PHE A 67 -0.31 -4.42 10.33
N ARG A 68 0.51 -5.14 9.55
CA ARG A 68 0.37 -5.20 8.09
C ARG A 68 -0.89 -5.93 7.65
N ILE A 69 -1.26 -7.04 8.29
CA ILE A 69 -2.51 -7.75 7.98
C ILE A 69 -3.72 -6.84 8.25
N THR A 70 -3.71 -6.08 9.35
CA THR A 70 -4.77 -5.14 9.67
C THR A 70 -4.93 -4.07 8.58
N MET A 71 -3.82 -3.47 8.12
CA MET A 71 -3.87 -2.48 7.03
C MET A 71 -4.07 -3.10 5.64
N TRP A 72 -3.73 -4.37 5.45
CA TRP A 72 -4.01 -5.09 4.21
C TRP A 72 -5.52 -5.22 3.94
N LEU A 73 -6.35 -5.18 4.98
CA LEU A 73 -7.81 -5.16 4.86
C LEU A 73 -8.39 -3.78 4.53
N SER A 74 -7.58 -2.71 4.57
CA SER A 74 -8.07 -1.36 4.32
C SER A 74 -8.43 -1.15 2.84
N TYR A 75 -9.44 -0.32 2.61
CA TYR A 75 -9.78 0.13 1.26
C TYR A 75 -8.64 0.98 0.68
N PRO A 76 -8.20 0.73 -0.57
CA PRO A 76 -7.02 1.38 -1.17
C PRO A 76 -7.36 2.81 -1.64
N SER A 77 -7.52 3.71 -0.68
CA SER A 77 -8.04 5.07 -0.86
C SER A 77 -6.99 6.17 -0.91
N LEU A 78 -5.79 5.90 -0.42
CA LEU A 78 -4.75 6.91 -0.25
C LEU A 78 -3.84 7.06 -1.47
N SER A 79 -4.07 6.28 -2.53
CA SER A 79 -3.28 6.32 -3.75
C SER A 79 -4.17 6.04 -4.96
N ASP A 80 -4.21 6.99 -5.89
CA ASP A 80 -4.94 6.84 -7.16
C ASP A 80 -4.12 6.06 -8.22
N ASP A 81 -2.81 5.92 -8.00
CA ASP A 81 -1.88 5.29 -8.94
C ASP A 81 -1.86 3.76 -8.91
N ILE A 82 -2.59 3.10 -7.98
CA ILE A 82 -2.53 1.64 -7.83
C ILE A 82 -2.93 0.90 -9.12
N TYR A 83 -3.92 1.44 -9.83
CA TYR A 83 -4.41 0.88 -11.09
C TYR A 83 -3.46 1.20 -12.23
N ARG A 84 -2.77 2.34 -12.17
CA ARG A 84 -1.70 2.68 -13.10
C ARG A 84 -0.54 1.68 -13.00
N TYR A 85 -0.14 1.27 -11.80
CA TYR A 85 0.89 0.25 -11.61
C TYR A 85 0.50 -1.09 -12.25
N ILE A 86 -0.73 -1.53 -12.01
CA ILE A 86 -1.24 -2.78 -12.57
C ILE A 86 -1.32 -2.68 -14.10
N TRP A 87 -1.82 -1.57 -14.62
CA TRP A 87 -1.94 -1.32 -16.06
C TRP A 87 -0.59 -1.29 -16.77
N ASP A 88 0.40 -0.57 -16.24
CA ASP A 88 1.73 -0.50 -16.84
C ASP A 88 2.42 -1.89 -16.86
N GLY A 89 2.18 -2.71 -15.84
CA GLY A 89 2.57 -4.12 -15.84
C GLY A 89 1.89 -4.92 -16.95
N HIS A 90 0.58 -4.76 -17.12
CA HIS A 90 -0.21 -5.41 -18.17
C HIS A 90 0.27 -5.03 -19.60
N VAL A 91 0.57 -3.75 -19.83
CA VAL A 91 1.13 -3.24 -21.09
C VAL A 91 2.47 -3.92 -21.39
N GLN A 92 3.35 -4.04 -20.39
CA GLN A 92 4.64 -4.73 -20.54
C GLN A 92 4.48 -6.22 -20.85
N LEU A 93 3.53 -6.91 -20.21
CA LEU A 93 3.26 -8.33 -20.49
C LEU A 93 2.66 -8.58 -21.88
N SER A 94 2.06 -7.55 -22.47
CA SER A 94 1.62 -7.56 -23.87
C SER A 94 2.77 -7.27 -24.85
N GLY A 95 4.01 -7.13 -24.36
CA GLY A 95 5.20 -6.86 -25.17
C GLY A 95 5.33 -5.40 -25.61
N ILE A 96 4.59 -4.48 -25.00
CA ILE A 96 4.57 -3.07 -25.35
C ILE A 96 5.34 -2.25 -24.30
N ASN A 97 6.12 -1.28 -24.77
CA ASN A 97 6.84 -0.36 -23.89
C ASN A 97 5.87 0.69 -23.30
N PRO A 98 5.69 0.77 -21.97
CA PRO A 98 4.73 1.68 -21.32
C PRO A 98 5.10 3.18 -21.43
N TYR A 99 6.32 3.49 -21.86
CA TYR A 99 6.76 4.87 -22.14
C TYR A 99 6.30 5.37 -23.52
N MET A 100 5.83 4.49 -24.41
CA MET A 100 5.50 4.83 -25.80
C MET A 100 4.10 5.43 -25.96
N PHE A 101 3.12 4.87 -25.24
CA PHE A 101 1.71 5.19 -25.46
C PHE A 101 0.99 5.45 -24.13
N PRO A 102 0.18 6.52 -24.03
CA PRO A 102 -0.68 6.73 -22.87
C PRO A 102 -1.79 5.65 -22.82
N PRO A 103 -2.35 5.31 -21.63
CA PRO A 103 -3.39 4.29 -21.50
C PRO A 103 -4.59 4.46 -22.44
N ASN A 104 -5.03 5.70 -22.69
CA ASN A 104 -6.17 6.00 -23.56
C ASN A 104 -5.86 6.02 -25.06
N SER A 105 -4.62 5.74 -25.46
CA SER A 105 -4.21 5.65 -26.86
C SER A 105 -4.96 4.55 -27.63
N ASN A 106 -5.06 4.71 -28.95
CA ASN A 106 -5.73 3.75 -29.82
C ASN A 106 -4.93 2.46 -29.98
N GLU A 107 -3.61 2.57 -29.89
CA GLU A 107 -2.64 1.48 -29.98
C GLU A 107 -2.87 0.44 -28.88
N LEU A 108 -3.34 0.86 -27.71
CA LEU A 108 -3.60 -0.02 -26.56
C LEU A 108 -5.06 -0.54 -26.51
N LEU A 109 -5.94 -0.19 -27.46
CA LEU A 109 -7.36 -0.60 -27.43
C LEU A 109 -7.54 -2.12 -27.29
N HIS A 110 -6.70 -2.90 -27.97
CA HIS A 110 -6.79 -4.35 -28.03
C HIS A 110 -6.37 -5.07 -26.74
N ILE A 111 -5.74 -4.36 -25.79
CA ILE A 111 -5.31 -4.90 -24.49
C ILE A 111 -6.13 -4.32 -23.32
N ARG A 112 -7.12 -3.45 -23.58
CA ARG A 112 -7.92 -2.88 -22.48
C ARG A 112 -8.71 -3.96 -21.76
N ASN A 113 -8.61 -3.95 -20.43
CA ASN A 113 -9.26 -4.89 -19.52
C ASN A 113 -10.08 -4.14 -18.45
N HIS A 114 -10.49 -4.84 -17.40
CA HIS A 114 -11.24 -4.28 -16.28
C HIS A 114 -10.45 -3.25 -15.43
N VAL A 115 -9.12 -3.20 -15.57
CA VAL A 115 -8.25 -2.23 -14.86
C VAL A 115 -8.26 -0.87 -15.58
N PHE A 116 -8.31 -0.85 -16.91
CA PHE A 116 -8.24 0.38 -17.71
C PHE A 116 -9.21 1.50 -17.25
N PRO A 117 -10.51 1.23 -17.00
CA PRO A 117 -11.45 2.27 -16.55
C PRO A 117 -11.08 2.92 -15.20
N LEU A 118 -10.21 2.28 -14.41
CA LEU A 118 -9.78 2.72 -13.09
C LEU A 118 -8.42 3.45 -13.12
N VAL A 119 -7.74 3.47 -14.27
CA VAL A 119 -6.45 4.13 -14.43
C VAL A 119 -6.63 5.64 -14.37
N ASN A 120 -5.95 6.28 -13.44
CA ASN A 120 -5.88 7.72 -13.35
C ASN A 120 -4.96 8.32 -14.42
N HIS A 121 -5.25 9.56 -14.81
CA HIS A 121 -4.52 10.30 -15.85
C HIS A 121 -4.26 9.46 -17.12
N PRO A 122 -5.27 8.83 -17.74
CA PRO A 122 -5.05 7.89 -18.83
C PRO A 122 -4.48 8.56 -20.11
N GLU A 123 -4.39 9.88 -20.15
CA GLU A 123 -3.80 10.71 -21.20
C GLU A 123 -2.27 10.84 -21.14
N ILE A 124 -1.62 10.49 -20.02
CA ILE A 124 -0.16 10.58 -19.89
C ILE A 124 0.50 9.19 -19.99
N THR A 125 1.67 9.14 -20.64
CA THR A 125 2.55 7.97 -20.61
C THR A 125 3.12 7.76 -19.21
N THR A 126 3.68 6.57 -18.97
CA THR A 126 4.25 6.32 -17.65
C THR A 126 5.41 7.28 -17.32
N ILE A 127 5.43 7.73 -16.06
CA ILE A 127 6.50 8.58 -15.49
C ILE A 127 7.42 7.80 -14.55
N TYR A 128 7.10 6.53 -14.27
CA TYR A 128 7.83 5.76 -13.27
C TYR A 128 9.18 5.31 -13.81
N PRO A 129 10.23 5.28 -12.97
CA PRO A 129 11.55 4.79 -13.36
C PRO A 129 11.53 3.31 -13.80
N PRO A 130 12.50 2.85 -14.62
CA PRO A 130 12.55 1.48 -15.12
C PRO A 130 12.53 0.40 -14.04
N VAL A 131 13.13 0.66 -12.87
CA VAL A 131 13.12 -0.30 -11.76
C VAL A 131 11.70 -0.50 -11.20
N SER A 132 10.90 0.57 -11.12
CA SER A 132 9.50 0.46 -10.74
C SER A 132 8.69 -0.29 -11.79
N GLN A 133 8.98 -0.07 -13.08
CA GLN A 133 8.33 -0.79 -14.16
C GLN A 133 8.57 -2.30 -14.12
N ILE A 134 9.80 -2.73 -13.78
CA ILE A 134 10.11 -4.15 -13.55
C ILE A 134 9.25 -4.70 -12.41
N PHE A 135 9.09 -3.95 -11.33
CA PHE A 135 8.21 -4.35 -10.23
C PHE A 135 6.74 -4.46 -10.67
N PHE A 136 6.22 -3.51 -11.45
CA PHE A 136 4.86 -3.54 -11.98
C PHE A 136 4.62 -4.74 -12.89
N MET A 137 5.56 -5.02 -13.78
CA MET A 137 5.53 -6.23 -14.62
C MET A 137 5.51 -7.50 -13.77
N PHE A 138 6.33 -7.57 -12.71
CA PHE A 138 6.35 -8.70 -11.79
C PHE A 138 5.01 -8.87 -11.04
N CYS A 139 4.39 -7.78 -10.58
CA CYS A 139 3.05 -7.82 -10.00
C CYS A 139 2.03 -8.39 -11.00
N ALA A 140 2.03 -7.90 -12.23
CA ALA A 140 1.11 -8.33 -13.27
C ALA A 140 1.30 -9.81 -13.66
N LEU A 141 2.52 -10.36 -13.56
CA LEU A 141 2.80 -11.79 -13.78
C LEU A 141 2.06 -12.69 -12.78
N ILE A 142 1.90 -12.23 -11.55
CA ILE A 142 1.21 -12.95 -10.49
C ILE A 142 -0.30 -12.73 -10.61
N GLY A 143 -0.71 -11.51 -10.94
CA GLY A 143 -2.08 -11.18 -11.26
C GLY A 143 -2.40 -9.68 -11.18
N GLU A 144 -3.47 -9.30 -11.87
CA GLU A 144 -3.87 -7.91 -12.08
C GLU A 144 -4.92 -7.48 -11.04
N ASN A 145 -4.57 -7.53 -9.76
CA ASN A 145 -5.45 -7.04 -8.70
C ASN A 145 -4.69 -6.31 -7.59
N VAL A 146 -5.41 -5.43 -6.89
CA VAL A 146 -4.86 -4.60 -5.82
C VAL A 146 -4.33 -5.45 -4.66
N GLY A 147 -4.95 -6.60 -4.37
CA GLY A 147 -4.51 -7.48 -3.27
C GLY A 147 -3.08 -8.00 -3.43
N ILE A 148 -2.67 -8.32 -4.66
CA ILE A 148 -1.29 -8.74 -5.00
C ILE A 148 -0.32 -7.58 -4.80
N LEU A 149 -0.66 -6.40 -5.31
CA LEU A 149 0.16 -5.20 -5.13
C LEU A 149 0.36 -4.91 -3.63
N LYS A 150 -0.72 -4.97 -2.84
CA LYS A 150 -0.69 -4.80 -1.38
C LYS A 150 0.19 -5.84 -0.68
N ALA A 151 0.04 -7.12 -1.06
CA ALA A 151 0.85 -8.20 -0.50
C ALA A 151 2.35 -8.04 -0.79
N LEU A 152 2.71 -7.63 -2.02
CA LEU A 152 4.11 -7.47 -2.44
C LEU A 152 4.76 -6.20 -1.87
N LEU A 153 4.00 -5.13 -1.71
CA LEU A 153 4.45 -3.92 -1.01
C LEU A 153 4.44 -4.06 0.51
N LEU A 154 3.96 -5.20 1.03
CA LEU A 154 3.77 -5.47 2.46
C LEU A 154 2.87 -4.42 3.15
N VAL A 155 1.84 -3.94 2.44
CA VAL A 155 0.82 -2.99 2.88
C VAL A 155 -0.52 -3.31 2.22
#